data_AF-A0A7L2PUQ8-F1
#
_entry.id   AF-A0A7L2PUQ8-F1
#
_cell.length_a   1.000
_cell.length_b   1.000
_cell.length_c   1.000
_cell.angle_alpha   90.00
_cell.angle_beta   90.00
_cell.angle_gamma   90.00
#
_symmetry.space_group_name_H-M   'P 1'
#
loop_
_entity.id
_entity.type
_entity.pdbx_description
1 polymer ?
#
loop_
_entity_poly.entity_id
_entity_poly.type
_entity_poly.pdbx_seq_one_letter_code
_entity_poly.pdbx_strand_id
1 'polypeptide(L)'
;FSGVLAQDVLLALLELQDTLAGTTAWAPGAGRNVSLQDVCYAPLNPAAPGVGDCAVSSVTQYFQNNRSRLALRAWQQDGKPQGTVDWHDHLIYCVNSPLSFKDITALELSCMAEYGGP
;
A
#
# COMPACT_ATOMS: atom_id res chain seq x y z
N PHE A 1 0.90 -17.54 -9.87
CA PHE A 1 -0.04 -16.69 -9.11
C PHE A 1 -1.45 -16.90 -9.65
N SER A 2 -2.48 -16.70 -8.81
CA SER A 2 -3.89 -16.64 -9.27
C SER A 2 -4.12 -15.39 -10.11
N GLY A 3 -5.06 -15.44 -11.06
CA GLY A 3 -5.41 -14.30 -11.92
C GLY A 3 -5.92 -13.07 -11.15
N VAL A 4 -6.45 -13.25 -9.94
CA VAL A 4 -6.85 -12.14 -9.06
C VAL A 4 -5.67 -11.27 -8.61
N LEU A 5 -4.45 -11.80 -8.66
CA LEU A 5 -3.22 -11.08 -8.34
C LEU A 5 -2.51 -10.59 -9.60
N ALA A 6 -3.14 -10.60 -10.78
CA ALA A 6 -2.51 -10.03 -11.97
C ALA A 6 -2.20 -8.54 -11.77
N GLN A 7 -1.07 -8.07 -12.28
CA GLN A 7 -0.56 -6.73 -11.99
C GLN A 7 -1.52 -5.62 -12.47
N ASP A 8 -2.22 -5.83 -13.57
CA ASP A 8 -3.28 -4.95 -14.08
C ASP A 8 -4.49 -4.87 -13.15
N VAL A 9 -4.89 -6.00 -12.54
CA VAL A 9 -5.93 -6.03 -11.51
C VAL A 9 -5.50 -5.25 -10.26
N LEU A 10 -4.24 -5.40 -9.83
CA LEU A 10 -3.71 -4.63 -8.69
C LEU A 10 -3.64 -3.13 -8.99
N LEU A 11 -3.31 -2.74 -10.22
CA LEU A 11 -3.34 -1.34 -10.65
C LEU A 11 -4.77 -0.77 -10.67
N ALA A 12 -5.75 -1.54 -11.16
CA ALA A 12 -7.15 -1.14 -11.12
C ALA A 12 -7.68 -1.03 -9.67
N LEU A 13 -7.21 -1.89 -8.77
CA LEU A 13 -7.53 -1.81 -7.35
C LEU A 13 -6.95 -0.55 -6.70
N LEU A 14 -5.69 -0.19 -7.03
CA LEU A 14 -5.09 1.08 -6.59
C LEU A 14 -5.91 2.28 -7.06
N GLU A 15 -6.31 2.31 -8.34
CA GLU A 15 -7.16 3.37 -8.92
C GLU A 15 -8.50 3.53 -8.18
N LEU A 16 -9.14 2.39 -7.88
CA LEU A 16 -10.39 2.39 -7.13
C LEU A 16 -10.19 2.92 -5.72
N GLN A 17 -9.12 2.49 -5.04
CA GLN A 17 -8.79 2.97 -3.69
C GLN A 17 -8.50 4.46 -3.66
N ASP A 18 -7.72 4.99 -4.60
CA ASP A 18 -7.46 6.43 -4.73
C ASP A 18 -8.77 7.22 -4.89
N THR A 19 -9.69 6.70 -5.71
CA THR A 19 -11.01 7.31 -5.94
C THR A 19 -11.87 7.31 -4.68
N LEU A 20 -11.90 6.19 -3.95
CA LEU A 20 -12.64 6.08 -2.69
C LEU A 20 -12.05 7.00 -1.62
N ALA A 21 -10.72 7.06 -1.50
CA ALA A 21 -10.02 7.91 -0.54
C ALA A 21 -10.23 9.42 -0.81
N GLY A 22 -10.34 9.80 -2.09
CA GLY A 22 -10.64 11.17 -2.52
C GLY A 22 -12.11 11.57 -2.43
N THR A 23 -13.01 10.67 -2.02
CA THR A 23 -14.45 10.95 -1.95
C THR A 23 -14.76 11.95 -0.83
N THR A 24 -15.67 12.88 -1.11
CA THR A 24 -16.18 13.84 -0.13
C THR A 24 -17.70 13.85 -0.11
N ALA A 25 -18.29 14.19 1.03
CA ALA A 25 -19.73 14.28 1.20
C ALA A 25 -20.11 15.54 1.97
N TRP A 26 -21.15 16.24 1.54
CA TRP A 26 -21.70 17.37 2.28
C TRP A 26 -22.33 16.90 3.59
N ALA A 27 -21.85 17.44 4.72
CA ALA A 27 -22.38 17.13 6.04
C ALA A 27 -23.09 18.37 6.63
N PRO A 28 -24.44 18.41 6.64
CA PRO A 28 -25.19 19.56 7.15
C PRO A 28 -24.82 19.95 8.59
N GLY A 29 -24.56 18.95 9.45
CA GLY A 29 -24.19 19.19 10.85
C GLY A 29 -22.81 19.85 11.03
N ALA A 30 -21.90 19.68 10.07
CA ALA A 30 -20.59 20.32 10.08
C ALA A 30 -20.55 21.61 9.23
N GLY A 31 -21.58 21.86 8.42
CA GLY A 31 -21.63 23.00 7.50
C GLY A 31 -20.55 22.98 6.41
N ARG A 32 -19.98 21.80 6.11
CA ARG A 32 -18.89 21.64 5.13
C ARG A 32 -18.91 20.25 4.48
N ASN A 33 -18.13 20.10 3.41
CA ASN A 33 -17.76 18.77 2.92
C ASN A 33 -16.82 18.08 3.92
N VAL A 34 -17.11 16.82 4.17
CA VAL A 34 -16.33 15.89 5.00
C VAL A 34 -15.64 14.91 4.06
N SER A 35 -14.38 14.60 4.35
CA SER A 35 -13.50 13.71 3.62
C SER A 35 -13.12 12.50 4.47
N LEU A 36 -12.41 11.52 3.92
CA LEU A 36 -12.00 10.32 4.66
C LEU A 36 -11.20 10.65 5.92
N GLN A 37 -10.22 11.55 5.83
CA GLN A 37 -9.36 11.95 6.96
C GLN A 37 -10.12 12.64 8.11
N ASP A 38 -11.31 13.17 7.87
CA ASP A 38 -12.12 13.80 8.91
C ASP A 38 -12.79 12.79 9.84
N VAL A 39 -12.93 11.53 9.42
CA VAL A 39 -13.74 10.50 10.10
C VAL A 39 -13.03 9.17 10.27
N CYS A 40 -11.89 8.97 9.61
CA CYS A 40 -11.19 7.70 9.65
C CYS A 40 -10.52 7.44 11.00
N TYR A 41 -10.28 6.16 11.28
CA TYR A 41 -9.38 5.76 12.36
C TYR A 41 -7.93 5.87 11.88
N ALA A 42 -7.12 6.64 12.59
CA ALA A 42 -5.69 6.85 12.32
C ALA A 42 -4.86 6.47 13.55
N PRO A 43 -4.20 5.30 13.58
CA PRO A 43 -3.58 4.76 14.79
C PRO A 43 -2.33 5.54 15.23
N LEU A 44 -1.56 6.10 14.28
CA LEU A 44 -0.28 6.75 14.57
C LEU A 44 -0.37 8.28 14.64
N ASN A 45 -1.30 8.89 13.91
CA ASN A 45 -1.51 10.34 13.87
C ASN A 45 -2.99 10.71 14.12
N PRO A 46 -3.54 10.45 15.32
CA PRO A 46 -4.97 10.59 15.59
C PRO A 46 -5.47 12.03 15.68
N ALA A 47 -4.59 13.02 15.91
CA ALA A 47 -5.00 14.40 16.15
C ALA A 47 -5.17 15.23 14.87
N ALA A 48 -4.38 14.93 13.84
CA ALA A 48 -4.39 15.65 12.57
C ALA A 48 -3.98 14.70 11.42
N PRO A 49 -4.77 13.64 11.15
CA PRO A 49 -4.42 12.65 10.14
C PRO A 49 -4.46 13.25 8.73
N GLY A 50 -3.49 12.88 7.90
CA GLY A 50 -3.64 12.91 6.45
C GLY A 50 -4.39 11.67 5.95
N VAL A 51 -4.74 11.65 4.66
CA VAL A 51 -5.38 10.47 4.04
C VAL A 51 -4.55 9.19 4.21
N GLY A 52 -3.21 9.28 4.10
CA GLY A 52 -2.31 8.13 4.29
C GLY A 52 -2.19 7.65 5.74
N ASP A 53 -2.67 8.41 6.72
CA ASP A 53 -2.70 7.98 8.12
C ASP A 53 -3.95 7.13 8.43
N CYS A 54 -4.94 7.12 7.52
CA CYS A 54 -6.16 6.34 7.68
C CYS A 54 -5.89 4.84 7.54
N ALA A 55 -6.41 4.04 8.47
CA ALA A 55 -6.25 2.58 8.47
C ALA A 55 -7.07 1.93 7.34
N VAL A 56 -6.48 1.81 6.15
CA VAL A 56 -7.04 1.09 4.99
C VAL A 56 -6.22 -0.17 4.74
N SER A 57 -6.81 -1.35 4.97
CA SER A 57 -6.13 -2.65 4.76
C SER A 57 -6.43 -3.20 3.37
N SER A 58 -5.37 -3.44 2.58
CA SER A 58 -5.44 -4.00 1.24
C SER A 58 -4.10 -4.65 0.88
N VAL A 59 -4.07 -5.57 -0.09
CA VAL A 59 -2.82 -6.15 -0.62
C VAL A 59 -1.89 -5.08 -1.20
N THR A 60 -2.45 -3.97 -1.66
CA THR A 60 -1.68 -2.84 -2.21
C THR A 60 -0.88 -2.08 -1.15
N GLN A 61 -1.18 -2.30 0.14
CA GLN A 61 -0.43 -1.68 1.24
C GLN A 61 0.99 -2.22 1.39
N TYR A 62 1.28 -3.44 0.92
CA TYR A 62 2.68 -3.90 0.82
C TYR A 62 3.51 -3.01 -0.10
N PHE A 63 2.86 -2.33 -1.05
CA PHE A 63 3.48 -1.34 -1.91
C PHE A 63 3.18 0.10 -1.46
N GLN A 64 2.66 0.28 -0.24
CA GLN A 64 2.26 1.56 0.37
C GLN A 64 1.39 2.39 -0.58
N ASN A 65 0.43 1.73 -1.22
CA ASN A 65 -0.46 2.30 -2.24
C ASN A 65 0.26 3.06 -3.36
N ASN A 66 1.52 2.72 -3.65
CA ASN A 66 2.36 3.45 -4.59
C ASN A 66 2.56 2.66 -5.89
N ARG A 67 2.04 3.19 -7.00
CA ARG A 67 2.16 2.57 -8.33
C ARG A 67 3.61 2.35 -8.76
N SER A 68 4.50 3.29 -8.46
CA SER A 68 5.92 3.18 -8.82
C SER A 68 6.61 2.04 -8.06
N ARG A 69 6.22 1.78 -6.81
CA ARG A 69 6.70 0.63 -6.03
C ARG A 69 6.19 -0.69 -6.60
N LEU A 70 4.92 -0.76 -7.00
CA LEU A 70 4.35 -1.93 -7.68
C LEU A 70 4.98 -2.22 -9.05
N ALA A 71 5.43 -1.18 -9.77
CA ALA A 71 6.09 -1.31 -11.06
C ALA A 71 7.61 -1.55 -10.97
N LEU A 72 8.18 -1.51 -9.76
CA LEU A 72 9.63 -1.58 -9.56
C LEU A 72 10.18 -2.95 -9.97
N ARG A 73 11.35 -2.93 -10.60
CA ARG A 73 12.14 -4.12 -10.93
C ARG A 73 13.60 -3.84 -10.64
N ALA A 74 14.32 -4.85 -10.16
CA ALA A 74 15.74 -4.74 -9.88
C ALA A 74 16.48 -6.02 -10.27
N TRP A 75 17.76 -5.89 -10.61
CA TRP A 75 18.63 -7.05 -10.81
C TRP A 75 19.22 -7.49 -9.47
N GLN A 76 19.09 -8.78 -9.13
CA GLN A 76 19.63 -9.35 -7.91
C GLN A 76 20.72 -10.37 -8.22
N GLN A 77 21.88 -10.19 -7.59
CA GLN A 77 23.04 -11.05 -7.75
C GLN A 77 23.41 -11.82 -6.46
N ASP A 78 23.07 -11.25 -5.29
CA ASP A 78 23.50 -11.78 -3.99
C ASP A 78 22.42 -12.64 -3.30
N GLY A 79 22.85 -13.77 -2.70
CA GLY A 79 22.06 -14.56 -1.74
C GLY A 79 20.92 -15.43 -2.30
N LYS A 80 20.64 -15.40 -3.60
CA LYS A 80 19.56 -16.13 -4.30
C LYS A 80 19.96 -16.46 -5.77
N PRO A 81 19.18 -17.23 -6.55
CA PRO A 81 19.42 -17.36 -7.99
C PRO A 81 19.47 -15.98 -8.66
N GLN A 82 20.45 -15.77 -9.53
CA GLN A 82 20.62 -14.50 -10.24
C GLN A 82 19.41 -14.25 -11.15
N GLY A 83 18.88 -13.03 -11.13
CA GLY A 83 17.72 -12.68 -11.95
C GLY A 83 17.13 -11.31 -11.66
N THR A 84 16.10 -10.96 -12.42
CA THR A 84 15.26 -9.79 -12.15
C THR A 84 14.25 -10.15 -11.08
N VAL A 85 14.23 -9.37 -10.00
CA VAL A 85 13.17 -9.40 -8.97
C VAL A 85 12.14 -8.31 -9.26
N ASP A 86 10.88 -8.61 -8.93
CA ASP A 86 9.76 -7.69 -9.12
C ASP A 86 8.71 -7.80 -7.99
N TRP A 87 7.52 -7.24 -8.21
CA TRP A 87 6.45 -7.21 -7.22
C TRP A 87 6.03 -8.59 -6.71
N HIS A 88 6.22 -9.67 -7.48
CA HIS A 88 5.88 -11.01 -7.04
C HIS A 88 6.77 -11.44 -5.87
N ASP A 89 8.08 -11.17 -5.96
CA ASP A 89 9.05 -11.52 -4.94
C ASP A 89 8.81 -10.73 -3.65
N HIS A 90 8.53 -9.43 -3.80
CA HIS A 90 8.19 -8.56 -2.67
C HIS A 90 6.91 -9.03 -1.97
N LEU A 91 5.84 -9.30 -2.74
CA LEU A 91 4.57 -9.76 -2.20
C LEU A 91 4.72 -11.09 -1.44
N ILE A 92 5.43 -12.07 -2.02
CA ILE A 92 5.70 -13.35 -1.35
C ILE A 92 6.47 -13.11 -0.06
N TYR A 93 7.48 -12.24 -0.08
CA TYR A 93 8.25 -11.94 1.12
C TYR A 93 7.36 -11.34 2.22
N CYS A 94 6.55 -10.34 1.91
CA CYS A 94 5.75 -9.64 2.92
C CYS A 94 4.59 -10.48 3.47
N VAL A 95 3.97 -11.35 2.66
CA VAL A 95 2.95 -12.28 3.17
C VAL A 95 3.55 -13.28 4.17
N ASN A 96 4.83 -13.65 4.03
CA ASN A 96 5.52 -14.54 4.95
C ASN A 96 6.17 -13.81 6.15
N SER A 97 6.52 -12.53 5.98
CA SER A 97 7.23 -11.71 6.98
C SER A 97 6.64 -10.29 7.05
N PRO A 98 5.38 -10.13 7.48
CA PRO A 98 4.65 -8.85 7.38
C PRO A 98 5.22 -7.73 8.26
N LEU A 99 5.94 -8.09 9.34
CA LEU A 99 6.60 -7.13 10.24
C LEU A 99 7.94 -6.60 9.72
N SER A 100 8.34 -6.94 8.50
CA SER A 100 9.63 -6.52 7.98
C SER A 100 9.63 -5.08 7.49
N PHE A 101 10.60 -4.29 7.98
CA PHE A 101 10.81 -2.91 7.53
C PHE A 101 11.48 -2.82 6.15
N LYS A 102 12.06 -3.92 5.67
CA LYS A 102 12.79 -3.98 4.40
C LYS A 102 12.86 -5.42 3.90
N ASP A 103 12.43 -5.65 2.67
CA ASP A 103 12.55 -6.96 2.04
C ASP A 103 14.01 -7.35 1.79
N ILE A 104 14.23 -8.64 1.57
CA ILE A 104 15.56 -9.21 1.33
C ILE A 104 15.95 -9.21 -0.16
N THR A 105 15.18 -8.52 -0.99
CA THR A 105 15.43 -8.44 -2.42
C THR A 105 16.20 -7.16 -2.76
N ALA A 106 16.65 -7.04 -4.00
CA ALA A 106 17.23 -5.80 -4.52
C ALA A 106 16.21 -4.63 -4.62
N LEU A 107 14.91 -4.85 -4.36
CA LEU A 107 13.89 -3.80 -4.33
C LEU A 107 13.93 -2.98 -3.03
N GLU A 108 14.36 -3.60 -1.92
CA GLU A 108 14.53 -2.97 -0.62
C GLU A 108 13.27 -2.27 -0.07
N LEU A 109 12.08 -2.80 -0.36
CA LEU A 109 10.80 -2.19 0.03
C LEU A 109 10.34 -2.63 1.42
N SER A 110 9.63 -1.76 2.14
CA SER A 110 8.98 -2.11 3.42
C SER A 110 7.76 -2.99 3.21
N CYS A 111 7.45 -3.87 4.17
CA CYS A 111 6.18 -4.62 4.19
C CYS A 111 5.08 -3.90 5.00
N MET A 112 5.41 -2.79 5.67
CA MET A 112 4.45 -2.01 6.43
C MET A 112 3.54 -1.21 5.49
N ALA A 113 2.27 -1.08 5.85
CA ALA A 113 1.34 -0.16 5.21
C ALA A 113 1.81 1.30 5.32
N GLU A 114 1.28 2.18 4.47
CA GLU A 114 1.61 3.61 4.53
C GLU A 114 1.23 4.27 5.87
N TYR A 115 0.15 3.80 6.52
CA TYR A 115 -0.27 4.25 7.85
C TYR A 115 0.58 3.66 9.00
N GLY A 116 1.61 2.87 8.68
CA GLY A 116 2.58 2.33 9.62
C GLY A 116 2.15 1.07 10.38
N GLY A 117 1.07 0.40 9.95
CA GLY A 117 0.70 -0.94 10.45
C GLY A 117 1.26 -2.07 9.58
N PRO A 118 1.40 -3.30 10.13
CA PRO A 118 1.77 -4.48 9.36
C PRO A 118 0.58 -5.18 8.69
#